data_AF-A0A812TAS4-F1
#
_entry.id   AF-A0A812TAS4-F1
#
_cell.length_a   1.000
_cell.length_b   1.000
_cell.length_c   1.000
_cell.angle_alpha   90.00
_cell.angle_beta   90.00
_cell.angle_gamma   90.00
#
_symmetry.space_group_name_H-M   'P 1'
#
loop_
_entity.id
_entity.type
_entity.pdbx_description
1 polymer ?
#
loop_
_entity_poly.entity_id
_entity_poly.type
_entity_poly.pdbx_seq_one_letter_code
_entity_poly.pdbx_strand_id
1 'polypeptide(L)'
;MALPAERAAKRAKLDGQRLSDELTEAQSDYEKTREELRRAYEADVRDEGFIQFLTTTMQNAHSRIQAILTAQSEQSEVPVTVEKNTQTTNEVGNMARQVGNMVLQMSAVRPISADADRTRKRSRWGSDVSKHFQLPDGELVCSVLSHMYADTMIQAHEWCQSKGWGSPFPAVAEHIVPESQPGAAAAFGLEVCDPCNGLPLLKHIELMYQEGKLSIMPSGQPTDANGVELVVHVSQRFHGEAVQYIQDRTPPRQIPKDPDVKVYIGNRRHRLTWGDLHEKTFRMSTPPSMRSLYQKAKMAGEQTHKHGGGIPNPTLEENFVNFL
;
A
#
# COMPACT_ATOMS: atom_id res chain seq x y z
N MET A 1 -17.31 40.49 -51.88
CA MET A 1 -16.22 39.67 -51.34
C MET A 1 -16.47 39.49 -49.86
N ALA A 2 -17.03 38.34 -49.44
CA ALA A 2 -17.26 38.04 -48.03
C ALA A 2 -15.96 37.54 -47.37
N LEU A 3 -15.70 38.02 -46.17
CA LEU A 3 -14.40 38.08 -45.49
C LEU A 3 -13.95 36.71 -44.91
N PRO A 4 -12.63 36.47 -44.78
CA PRO A 4 -12.04 35.25 -44.21
C PRO A 4 -12.45 34.90 -42.77
N ALA A 5 -13.01 35.85 -42.02
CA ALA A 5 -13.48 35.66 -40.64
C ALA A 5 -14.68 34.70 -40.52
N GLU A 6 -15.57 34.67 -41.52
CA GLU A 6 -16.78 33.84 -41.48
C GLU A 6 -16.47 32.34 -41.67
N ARG A 7 -15.37 32.02 -42.37
CA ARG A 7 -14.85 30.65 -42.52
C ARG A 7 -14.13 30.16 -41.27
N ALA A 8 -13.45 31.05 -40.53
CA ALA A 8 -12.77 30.72 -39.28
C ALA A 8 -13.78 30.42 -38.16
N ALA A 9 -14.82 31.23 -38.01
CA ALA A 9 -15.88 31.02 -37.02
C ALA A 9 -16.69 29.72 -37.27
N LYS A 10 -16.95 29.38 -38.55
CA LYS A 10 -17.59 28.10 -38.90
C LYS A 10 -16.71 26.88 -38.60
N ARG A 11 -15.38 27.00 -38.73
CA ARG A 11 -14.43 25.93 -38.36
C ARG A 11 -14.36 25.72 -36.85
N ALA A 12 -14.19 26.78 -36.08
CA ALA A 12 -14.17 26.69 -34.61
C ALA A 12 -15.46 26.07 -34.03
N LYS A 13 -16.62 26.40 -34.61
CA LYS A 13 -17.91 25.81 -34.20
C LYS A 13 -18.02 24.32 -34.56
N LEU A 14 -17.44 23.90 -35.69
CA LEU A 14 -17.38 22.49 -36.09
C LEU A 14 -16.42 21.69 -35.20
N ASP A 15 -15.27 22.28 -34.85
CA ASP A 15 -14.27 21.65 -33.98
C ASP A 15 -14.79 21.48 -32.54
N GLY A 16 -15.52 22.47 -32.02
CA GLY A 16 -16.18 22.37 -30.71
C GLY A 16 -17.29 21.31 -30.67
N GLN A 17 -18.10 21.19 -31.73
CA GLN A 17 -19.13 20.15 -31.82
C GLN A 17 -18.49 18.75 -31.87
N ARG A 18 -17.42 18.60 -32.67
CA ARG A 18 -16.68 17.35 -32.77
C ARG A 18 -16.05 16.92 -31.45
N LEU A 19 -15.44 17.85 -30.71
CA LEU A 19 -14.88 17.55 -29.38
C LEU A 19 -15.98 17.17 -28.37
N SER A 20 -17.18 17.75 -28.47
CA SER A 20 -18.32 17.38 -27.64
C SER A 20 -18.83 15.96 -27.93
N ASP A 21 -18.89 15.60 -29.22
CA ASP A 21 -19.31 14.25 -29.63
C ASP A 21 -18.26 13.20 -29.21
N GLU A 22 -16.97 13.50 -29.38
CA GLU A 22 -15.85 12.65 -28.94
C GLU A 22 -15.82 12.48 -27.41
N LEU A 23 -16.18 13.52 -26.64
CA LEU A 23 -16.29 13.44 -25.18
C LEU A 23 -17.42 12.50 -24.75
N THR A 24 -18.57 12.61 -25.40
CA THR A 24 -19.75 11.79 -25.11
C THR A 24 -19.47 10.31 -25.41
N GLU A 25 -18.80 10.02 -26.52
CA GLU A 25 -18.37 8.68 -26.88
C GLU A 25 -17.37 8.11 -25.86
N ALA A 26 -16.36 8.89 -25.48
CA ALA A 26 -15.36 8.44 -24.52
C ALA A 26 -15.96 8.19 -23.11
N GLN A 27 -16.95 8.98 -22.69
CA GLN A 27 -17.70 8.76 -21.46
C GLN A 27 -18.54 7.48 -21.52
N SER A 28 -19.23 7.24 -22.63
CA SER A 28 -20.00 6.01 -22.86
C SER A 28 -19.10 4.76 -22.84
N ASP A 29 -17.96 4.80 -23.52
CA ASP A 29 -16.98 3.70 -23.52
C ASP A 29 -16.45 3.41 -22.11
N TYR A 30 -16.18 4.47 -21.34
CA TYR A 30 -15.74 4.36 -19.96
C TYR A 30 -16.79 3.67 -19.08
N GLU A 31 -18.06 4.12 -19.14
CA GLU A 31 -19.14 3.54 -18.34
C GLU A 31 -19.41 2.08 -18.70
N LYS A 32 -19.41 1.76 -20.00
CA LYS A 32 -19.62 0.39 -20.48
C LYS A 32 -18.51 -0.55 -20.02
N THR A 33 -17.24 -0.12 -20.16
CA THR A 33 -16.09 -0.92 -19.73
C THR A 33 -16.09 -1.11 -18.22
N ARG A 34 -16.47 -0.08 -17.45
CA ARG A 34 -16.62 -0.17 -15.98
C ARG A 34 -17.65 -1.22 -15.58
N GLU A 35 -18.81 -1.24 -16.23
CA GLU A 35 -19.88 -2.19 -15.95
C GLU A 35 -19.50 -3.63 -16.36
N GLU A 36 -18.80 -3.80 -17.48
CA GLU A 36 -18.27 -5.11 -17.89
C GLU A 36 -17.20 -5.63 -16.92
N LEU A 37 -16.31 -4.75 -16.44
CA LEU A 37 -15.32 -5.10 -15.43
C LEU A 37 -16.00 -5.52 -14.12
N ARG A 38 -17.04 -4.80 -13.68
CA ARG A 38 -17.86 -5.16 -12.51
C ARG A 38 -18.45 -6.57 -12.65
N ARG A 39 -19.07 -6.87 -13.80
CA ARG A 39 -19.66 -8.19 -14.07
C ARG A 39 -18.62 -9.30 -14.11
N ALA A 40 -17.45 -9.06 -14.70
CA ALA A 40 -16.38 -10.04 -14.76
C ALA A 40 -15.90 -10.45 -13.36
N TYR A 41 -15.80 -9.49 -12.44
CA TYR A 41 -15.45 -9.76 -11.04
C TYR A 41 -16.59 -10.44 -10.25
N GLU A 42 -17.84 -10.03 -10.46
CA GLU A 42 -19.01 -10.67 -9.81
C GLU A 42 -19.17 -12.14 -10.23
N ALA A 43 -18.77 -12.48 -11.44
CA ALA A 43 -18.81 -13.84 -11.97
C ALA A 43 -17.58 -14.70 -11.61
N ASP A 44 -16.66 -14.20 -10.76
CA ASP A 44 -15.39 -14.85 -10.40
C ASP A 44 -14.60 -15.32 -11.65
N VAL A 45 -14.58 -14.50 -12.70
CA VAL A 45 -13.87 -14.82 -13.94
C VAL A 45 -12.36 -14.82 -13.65
N ARG A 46 -11.73 -16.00 -13.76
CA ARG A 46 -10.29 -16.22 -13.51
C ARG A 46 -9.38 -15.86 -14.69
N ASP A 47 -9.92 -15.21 -15.71
CA ASP A 47 -9.17 -14.78 -16.87
C ASP A 47 -8.48 -13.44 -16.58
N GLU A 48 -7.26 -13.54 -16.04
CA GLU A 48 -6.41 -12.39 -15.74
C GLU A 48 -6.14 -11.52 -16.99
N GLY A 49 -6.08 -12.11 -18.19
CA GLY A 49 -5.88 -11.40 -19.43
C GLY A 49 -7.09 -10.54 -19.81
N PHE A 50 -8.29 -11.07 -19.62
CA PHE A 50 -9.54 -10.32 -19.85
C PHE A 50 -9.71 -9.14 -18.87
N ILE A 51 -9.43 -9.38 -17.58
CA ILE A 51 -9.46 -8.33 -16.56
C ILE A 51 -8.45 -7.22 -16.85
N GLN A 52 -7.23 -7.59 -17.25
CA GLN A 52 -6.19 -6.63 -17.62
C GLN A 52 -6.59 -5.82 -18.85
N PHE A 53 -7.17 -6.47 -19.87
CA PHE A 53 -7.69 -5.80 -21.07
C PHE A 53 -8.77 -4.75 -20.72
N LEU A 54 -9.75 -5.10 -19.88
CA LEU A 54 -10.80 -4.18 -19.45
C LEU A 54 -10.24 -3.01 -18.64
N THR A 55 -9.27 -3.28 -17.76
CA THR A 55 -8.60 -2.25 -16.95
C THR A 55 -7.84 -1.25 -17.84
N THR A 56 -7.06 -1.73 -18.80
CA THR A 56 -6.34 -0.88 -19.75
C THR A 56 -7.29 -0.09 -20.65
N THR A 57 -8.38 -0.71 -21.10
CA THR A 57 -9.40 -0.04 -21.92
C THR A 57 -10.06 1.11 -21.15
N MET A 58 -10.38 0.89 -19.87
CA MET A 58 -10.94 1.93 -19.00
C MET A 58 -9.95 3.08 -18.76
N GLN A 59 -8.67 2.80 -18.55
CA GLN A 59 -7.62 3.81 -18.39
C GLN A 59 -7.40 4.65 -19.66
N ASN A 60 -7.47 4.01 -20.83
CA ASN A 60 -7.37 4.69 -22.13
C ASN A 60 -8.57 5.61 -22.38
N ALA A 61 -9.79 5.15 -22.08
CA ALA A 61 -10.99 5.98 -22.17
C ALA A 61 -10.90 7.21 -21.24
N HIS A 62 -10.40 7.01 -20.01
CA HIS A 62 -10.19 8.12 -19.07
C HIS A 62 -9.15 9.14 -19.57
N SER A 63 -8.03 8.65 -20.12
CA SER A 63 -6.99 9.52 -20.69
C SER A 63 -7.52 10.34 -21.87
N ARG A 64 -8.39 9.74 -22.71
CA ARG A 64 -9.07 10.44 -23.81
C ARG A 64 -9.99 11.54 -23.29
N ILE A 65 -10.79 11.27 -22.25
CA ILE A 65 -11.66 12.28 -21.63
C ILE A 65 -10.83 13.49 -21.15
N GLN A 66 -9.71 13.25 -20.46
CA GLN A 66 -8.85 14.33 -19.96
C GLN A 66 -8.23 15.16 -21.09
N ALA A 67 -7.76 14.50 -22.14
CA ALA A 67 -7.20 15.20 -23.31
C ALA A 67 -8.24 16.09 -24.00
N ILE A 68 -9.48 15.62 -24.15
CA ILE A 68 -10.57 16.37 -24.77
C ILE A 68 -10.96 17.58 -23.93
N LEU A 69 -11.07 17.42 -22.60
CA LEU A 69 -11.38 18.53 -21.69
C LEU A 69 -10.28 19.61 -21.70
N THR A 70 -9.02 19.20 -21.79
CA THR A 70 -7.88 20.12 -21.90
C THR A 70 -7.94 20.90 -23.22
N ALA A 71 -8.19 20.22 -24.34
CA ALA A 71 -8.33 20.84 -25.66
C ALA A 71 -9.52 21.81 -25.73
N GLN A 72 -10.64 21.52 -25.06
CA GLN A 72 -11.79 22.43 -24.98
C GLN A 72 -11.46 23.70 -24.16
N SER A 73 -10.62 23.58 -23.13
CA SER A 73 -10.16 24.74 -22.35
C SER A 73 -9.23 25.65 -23.14
N GLU A 74 -8.39 25.09 -24.03
CA GLU A 74 -7.43 25.84 -24.84
C GLU A 74 -8.10 26.59 -26.01
N GLN A 75 -9.28 26.15 -26.47
CA GLN A 75 -10.02 26.78 -27.57
C GLN A 75 -10.87 28.00 -27.16
N SER A 76 -10.94 28.33 -25.87
CA SER A 76 -11.76 29.43 -25.34
C SER A 76 -10.94 30.71 -25.09
N GLU A 77 -10.49 31.38 -26.17
CA GLU A 77 -9.83 32.71 -26.09
C GLU A 77 -10.84 33.89 -26.09
N VAL A 78 -11.78 33.90 -25.15
CA VAL A 78 -12.57 35.12 -24.84
C VAL A 78 -12.46 35.36 -23.33
N PRO A 79 -12.11 36.58 -22.88
CA PRO A 79 -12.16 36.93 -21.46
C PRO A 79 -13.63 37.04 -21.05
N VAL A 80 -14.27 35.89 -20.83
CA VAL A 80 -15.52 35.82 -20.09
C VAL A 80 -15.16 36.02 -18.63
N THR A 81 -15.82 37.00 -18.02
CA THR A 81 -15.77 37.26 -16.58
C THR A 81 -15.92 35.93 -15.86
N VAL A 82 -14.85 35.51 -15.18
CA VAL A 82 -14.77 34.23 -14.51
C VAL A 82 -15.71 34.25 -13.29
N GLU A 83 -17.00 34.00 -13.50
CA GLU A 83 -17.74 33.20 -12.55
C GLU A 83 -17.15 31.80 -12.64
N LYS A 84 -16.21 31.54 -11.72
CA LYS A 84 -15.54 30.26 -11.55
C LYS A 84 -16.59 29.16 -11.57
N ASN A 85 -16.58 28.36 -12.64
CA ASN A 85 -17.18 27.03 -12.68
C ASN A 85 -16.34 26.12 -11.76
N THR A 86 -16.44 26.34 -10.45
CA THR A 86 -15.87 25.51 -9.39
C THR A 86 -16.61 24.17 -9.24
N GLN A 87 -17.73 23.99 -9.95
CA GLN A 87 -18.51 22.74 -9.89
C GLN A 87 -17.86 21.60 -10.70
N THR A 88 -17.45 21.83 -11.95
CA THR A 88 -16.91 20.76 -12.81
C THR A 88 -15.52 20.27 -12.40
N THR A 89 -14.67 21.14 -11.86
CA THR A 89 -13.35 20.74 -11.33
C THR A 89 -13.46 19.96 -10.01
N ASN A 90 -14.43 20.31 -9.17
CA ASN A 90 -14.75 19.54 -7.96
C ASN A 90 -15.39 18.19 -8.31
N GLU A 91 -16.23 18.12 -9.34
CA GLU A 91 -16.84 16.87 -9.81
C GLU A 91 -15.81 15.92 -10.45
N VAL A 92 -14.85 16.42 -11.22
CA VAL A 92 -13.74 15.61 -11.77
C VAL A 92 -12.78 15.15 -10.66
N GLY A 93 -12.48 15.99 -9.69
CA GLY A 93 -11.72 15.60 -8.49
C GLY A 93 -12.44 14.55 -7.64
N ASN A 94 -13.76 14.68 -7.50
CA ASN A 94 -14.61 13.73 -6.80
C ASN A 94 -14.76 12.42 -7.57
N MET A 95 -14.87 12.45 -8.90
CA MET A 95 -14.88 11.25 -9.74
C MET A 95 -13.54 10.53 -9.75
N ALA A 96 -12.41 11.24 -9.86
CA ALA A 96 -11.08 10.63 -9.76
C ALA A 96 -10.86 9.97 -8.39
N ARG A 97 -11.34 10.61 -7.31
CA ARG A 97 -11.39 10.01 -5.96
C ARG A 97 -12.32 8.81 -5.89
N GLN A 98 -13.50 8.87 -6.51
CA GLN A 98 -14.48 7.79 -6.50
C GLN A 98 -13.99 6.58 -7.32
N VAL A 99 -13.30 6.80 -8.44
CA VAL A 99 -12.66 5.77 -9.25
C VAL A 99 -11.44 5.18 -8.53
N GLY A 100 -10.62 6.03 -7.90
CA GLY A 100 -9.56 5.60 -6.99
C GLY A 100 -10.12 4.69 -5.90
N ASN A 101 -11.17 5.12 -5.19
CA ASN A 101 -11.84 4.37 -4.12
C ASN A 101 -12.45 3.06 -4.62
N MET A 102 -12.98 3.02 -5.84
CA MET A 102 -13.56 1.82 -6.45
C MET A 102 -12.46 0.82 -6.88
N VAL A 103 -11.36 1.27 -7.48
CA VAL A 103 -10.19 0.41 -7.77
C VAL A 103 -9.56 -0.09 -6.47
N LEU A 104 -9.48 0.77 -5.43
CA LEU A 104 -9.09 0.42 -4.05
C LEU A 104 -10.03 -0.61 -3.42
N GLN A 105 -11.28 -0.67 -3.88
CA GLN A 105 -12.25 -1.65 -3.46
C GLN A 105 -12.11 -3.01 -4.17
N MET A 106 -11.69 -3.03 -5.44
CA MET A 106 -11.81 -4.20 -6.33
C MET A 106 -10.52 -5.01 -6.52
N SER A 107 -9.34 -4.42 -6.34
CA SER A 107 -8.06 -5.14 -6.36
C SER A 107 -7.60 -5.44 -4.93
N ALA A 108 -8.13 -6.50 -4.33
CA ALA A 108 -7.84 -6.84 -2.94
C ALA A 108 -6.58 -7.70 -2.82
N VAL A 109 -5.63 -7.25 -1.99
CA VAL A 109 -4.56 -8.12 -1.49
C VAL A 109 -5.19 -9.26 -0.69
N ARG A 110 -4.76 -10.49 -0.96
CA ARG A 110 -5.23 -11.71 -0.28
C ARG A 110 -4.23 -12.14 0.80
N PRO A 111 -4.70 -12.76 1.90
CA PRO A 111 -3.81 -13.32 2.91
C PRO A 111 -3.00 -14.50 2.35
N ILE A 112 -1.79 -14.70 2.88
CA ILE A 112 -0.92 -15.82 2.52
C ILE A 112 -0.76 -16.74 3.74
N SER A 113 -1.26 -17.98 3.66
CA SER A 113 -1.26 -18.99 4.75
C SER A 113 0.10 -19.58 5.04
N ALA A 114 0.58 -19.59 6.29
CA ALA A 114 1.94 -19.96 6.80
C ALA A 114 2.79 -20.85 5.87
N ASP A 115 2.20 -21.92 5.34
CA ASP A 115 2.85 -22.98 4.57
C ASP A 115 3.15 -22.66 3.09
N ALA A 116 2.63 -21.56 2.54
CA ALA A 116 2.91 -21.17 1.15
C ALA A 116 4.34 -20.65 0.97
N ASP A 117 4.96 -20.87 -0.19
CA ASP A 117 6.28 -20.33 -0.55
C ASP A 117 6.21 -18.78 -0.63
N ARG A 118 6.55 -18.08 0.46
CA ARG A 118 6.19 -16.66 0.68
C ARG A 118 7.13 -15.65 0.04
N THR A 119 8.33 -16.08 -0.36
CA THR A 119 9.34 -15.18 -0.94
C THR A 119 10.08 -15.93 -2.04
N ARG A 120 9.75 -15.64 -3.31
CA ARG A 120 10.61 -16.02 -4.42
C ARG A 120 11.81 -15.09 -4.36
N LYS A 121 12.85 -15.52 -3.64
CA LYS A 121 14.00 -14.69 -3.28
C LYS A 121 14.73 -14.25 -4.56
N ARG A 122 14.36 -13.10 -5.11
CA ARG A 122 15.29 -12.31 -5.93
C ARG A 122 16.52 -12.08 -5.05
N SER A 123 17.68 -12.43 -5.57
CA SER A 123 18.94 -12.42 -4.81
C SER A 123 19.29 -11.06 -4.20
N ARG A 124 18.62 -9.97 -4.64
CA ARG A 124 18.89 -8.59 -4.21
C ARG A 124 17.81 -7.94 -3.35
N TRP A 125 16.61 -8.53 -3.22
CA TRP A 125 15.48 -7.86 -2.54
C TRP A 125 15.82 -7.36 -1.13
N GLY A 126 16.43 -8.21 -0.30
CA GLY A 126 16.85 -7.81 1.04
C GLY A 126 17.87 -6.66 1.05
N SER A 127 18.78 -6.63 0.07
CA SER A 127 19.76 -5.55 -0.07
C SER A 127 19.10 -4.24 -0.49
N ASP A 128 18.13 -4.30 -1.40
CA ASP A 128 17.45 -3.11 -1.93
C ASP A 128 16.56 -2.47 -0.85
N VAL A 129 15.83 -3.29 -0.08
CA VAL A 129 15.06 -2.84 1.10
C VAL A 129 15.99 -2.27 2.18
N SER A 130 17.10 -2.94 2.49
CA SER A 130 18.07 -2.44 3.48
C SER A 130 18.66 -1.08 3.09
N LYS A 131 18.96 -0.86 1.80
CA LYS A 131 19.45 0.43 1.30
C LYS A 131 18.40 1.53 1.40
N HIS A 132 17.15 1.21 1.05
CA HIS A 132 16.05 2.16 1.10
C HIS A 132 15.80 2.70 2.52
N PHE A 133 15.82 1.82 3.53
CA PHE A 133 15.67 2.20 4.93
C PHE A 133 16.98 2.63 5.62
N GLN A 134 18.07 2.78 4.87
CA GLN A 134 19.39 3.23 5.36
C GLN A 134 19.88 2.46 6.61
N LEU A 135 19.67 1.14 6.64
CA LEU A 135 20.04 0.34 7.81
C LEU A 135 21.57 0.24 7.93
N PRO A 136 22.15 0.44 9.13
CA PRO A 136 23.59 0.32 9.36
C PRO A 136 24.13 -1.04 8.92
N ASP A 137 25.31 -1.04 8.30
CA ASP A 137 26.08 -2.24 7.93
C ASP A 137 25.37 -3.23 6.97
N GLY A 138 24.24 -2.82 6.37
CA GLY A 138 23.46 -3.66 5.46
C GLY A 138 22.71 -4.80 6.14
N GLU A 139 22.65 -4.81 7.48
CA GLU A 139 21.91 -5.82 8.23
C GLU A 139 20.44 -5.41 8.39
N LEU A 140 19.54 -6.32 8.02
CA LEU A 140 18.10 -6.12 8.21
C LEU A 140 17.75 -6.31 9.69
N VAL A 141 17.35 -5.22 10.34
CA VAL A 141 16.83 -5.22 11.71
C VAL A 141 15.34 -4.91 11.69
N CYS A 142 14.55 -5.59 12.53
CA CYS A 142 13.10 -5.40 12.58
C CYS A 142 12.74 -3.97 12.99
N SER A 143 12.08 -3.23 12.10
CA SER A 143 11.74 -1.83 12.33
C SER A 143 10.80 -1.62 13.52
N VAL A 144 9.85 -2.54 13.72
CA VAL A 144 8.89 -2.48 14.83
C VAL A 144 9.60 -2.61 16.17
N LEU A 145 10.33 -3.72 16.37
CA LEU A 145 10.91 -4.05 17.68
C LEU A 145 12.14 -3.20 18.02
N SER A 146 12.98 -2.86 17.04
CA SER A 146 14.17 -2.04 17.29
C SER A 146 13.81 -0.63 17.75
N HIS A 147 12.70 -0.08 17.24
CA HIS A 147 12.18 1.21 17.70
C HIS A 147 11.54 1.10 19.09
N MET A 148 10.63 0.14 19.29
CA MET A 148 9.88 0.01 20.56
C MET A 148 10.75 -0.43 21.74
N TYR A 149 11.84 -1.15 21.47
CA TYR A 149 12.70 -1.75 22.49
C TYR A 149 14.18 -1.45 22.26
N ALA A 150 14.52 -0.17 22.06
CA ALA A 150 15.89 0.30 21.84
C ALA A 150 16.88 -0.18 22.93
N ASP A 151 16.45 -0.24 24.19
CA ASP A 151 17.26 -0.79 25.28
C ASP A 151 17.69 -2.23 25.04
N THR A 152 16.85 -3.03 24.37
CA THR A 152 17.18 -4.42 24.00
C THR A 152 18.26 -4.47 22.93
N MET A 153 18.23 -3.53 21.98
CA MET A 153 19.26 -3.43 20.95
C MET A 153 20.65 -3.21 21.56
N ILE A 154 20.73 -2.51 22.69
CA ILE A 154 21.97 -2.26 23.42
C ILE A 154 22.31 -3.47 24.33
N GLN A 155 21.39 -3.85 25.22
CA GLN A 155 21.66 -4.81 26.29
C GLN A 155 21.76 -6.26 25.81
N ALA A 156 21.15 -6.62 24.69
CA ALA A 156 21.17 -7.99 24.16
C ALA A 156 22.20 -8.19 23.05
N HIS A 157 22.91 -7.14 22.62
CA HIS A 157 23.78 -7.19 21.44
C HIS A 157 24.86 -8.27 21.54
N GLU A 158 25.66 -8.24 22.61
CA GLU A 158 26.74 -9.21 22.84
C GLU A 158 26.23 -10.64 22.94
N TRP A 159 25.08 -10.82 23.62
CA TRP A 159 24.45 -12.13 23.73
C TRP A 159 24.00 -12.65 22.35
N CYS A 160 23.41 -11.80 21.52
CA CYS A 160 22.98 -12.17 20.17
C CYS A 160 24.17 -12.54 19.27
N GLN A 161 25.22 -11.73 19.28
CA GLN A 161 26.47 -12.02 18.57
C GLN A 161 27.07 -13.37 19.00
N SER A 162 27.07 -13.65 20.31
CA SER A 162 27.55 -14.94 20.85
C SER A 162 26.75 -16.15 20.34
N LYS A 163 25.50 -15.94 19.93
CA LYS A 163 24.62 -16.95 19.32
C LYS A 163 24.71 -16.98 17.79
N GLY A 164 25.52 -16.12 17.18
CA GLY A 164 25.65 -15.99 15.73
C GLY A 164 24.56 -15.16 15.07
N TRP A 165 23.77 -14.42 15.85
CA TRP A 165 22.79 -13.45 15.36
C TRP A 165 23.53 -12.13 15.18
N GLY A 166 23.38 -11.47 14.03
CA GLY A 166 23.97 -10.13 13.87
C GLY A 166 23.23 -9.06 14.69
N SER A 167 21.94 -9.28 14.98
CA SER A 167 21.08 -8.35 15.72
C SER A 167 20.15 -9.05 16.72
N PRO A 168 19.76 -8.39 17.83
CA PRO A 168 18.70 -8.86 18.72
C PRO A 168 17.34 -9.07 18.07
N PHE A 169 17.05 -8.33 17.00
CA PHE A 169 15.81 -8.46 16.25
C PHE A 169 16.12 -8.61 14.76
N PRO A 170 16.64 -9.76 14.30
CA PRO A 170 16.93 -9.92 12.89
C PRO A 170 15.63 -9.90 12.11
N ALA A 171 15.69 -9.28 10.94
CA ALA A 171 14.54 -9.15 10.07
C ALA A 171 14.72 -9.88 8.75
N VAL A 172 13.57 -10.19 8.16
CA VAL A 172 13.42 -10.45 6.75
C VAL A 172 12.89 -9.18 6.08
N ALA A 173 13.24 -8.99 4.81
CA ALA A 173 12.63 -7.95 3.98
C ALA A 173 11.30 -8.48 3.43
N GLU A 174 10.20 -8.07 4.04
CA GLU A 174 8.86 -8.53 3.67
C GLU A 174 8.21 -7.61 2.63
N HIS A 175 7.47 -8.17 1.68
CA HIS A 175 6.66 -7.36 0.76
C HIS A 175 5.33 -6.99 1.43
N ILE A 176 4.96 -5.71 1.41
CA ILE A 176 3.66 -5.25 1.90
C ILE A 176 2.55 -5.82 1.02
N VAL A 177 2.60 -5.52 -0.29
CA VAL A 177 1.83 -6.25 -1.30
C VAL A 177 2.68 -7.41 -1.79
N PRO A 178 2.26 -8.67 -1.58
CA PRO A 178 3.11 -9.82 -1.84
C PRO A 178 3.56 -9.95 -3.30
N GLU A 179 4.77 -10.47 -3.52
CA GLU A 179 5.31 -10.73 -4.86
C GLU A 179 4.44 -11.69 -5.68
N SER A 180 3.75 -12.62 -5.02
CA SER A 180 2.81 -13.55 -5.65
C SER A 180 1.51 -12.90 -6.12
N GLN A 181 1.29 -11.62 -5.84
CA GLN A 181 0.08 -10.87 -6.19
C GLN A 181 0.40 -9.58 -6.99
N PRO A 182 1.12 -9.69 -8.13
CA PRO A 182 1.58 -8.53 -8.86
C PRO A 182 0.45 -7.71 -9.49
N GLY A 183 -0.67 -8.35 -9.84
CA GLY A 183 -1.86 -7.66 -10.34
C GLY A 183 -2.47 -6.72 -9.29
N ALA A 184 -2.44 -7.10 -8.00
CA ALA A 184 -2.91 -6.24 -6.92
C ALA A 184 -2.02 -5.01 -6.78
N ALA A 185 -0.70 -5.14 -6.88
CA ALA A 185 0.20 -3.98 -6.86
C ALA A 185 -0.01 -3.07 -8.09
N ALA A 186 -0.07 -3.65 -9.29
CA ALA A 186 -0.23 -2.91 -10.54
C ALA A 186 -1.52 -2.09 -10.57
N ALA A 187 -2.62 -2.61 -10.02
CA ALA A 187 -3.88 -1.88 -9.91
C ALA A 187 -3.78 -0.58 -9.11
N PHE A 188 -2.75 -0.42 -8.26
CA PHE A 188 -2.49 0.79 -7.47
C PHE A 188 -1.33 1.63 -7.98
N GLY A 189 -0.85 1.35 -9.19
CA GLY A 189 0.33 2.01 -9.74
C GLY A 189 1.58 1.74 -8.90
N LEU A 190 1.65 0.58 -8.24
CA LEU A 190 2.78 0.15 -7.45
C LEU A 190 3.62 -0.83 -8.26
N GLU A 191 4.92 -0.59 -8.33
CA GLU A 191 5.86 -1.62 -8.74
C GLU A 191 6.08 -2.57 -7.56
N VAL A 192 5.77 -3.86 -7.73
CA VAL A 192 5.93 -4.88 -6.67
C VAL A 192 7.34 -4.89 -6.10
N CYS A 193 8.33 -4.67 -6.97
CA CYS A 193 9.76 -4.68 -6.67
C CYS A 193 10.28 -3.33 -6.17
N ASP A 194 9.44 -2.31 -6.03
CA ASP A 194 9.83 -1.05 -5.40
C ASP A 194 10.21 -1.32 -3.93
N PRO A 195 11.41 -0.94 -3.46
CA PRO A 195 11.79 -1.07 -2.05
C PRO A 195 10.82 -0.40 -1.07
N CYS A 196 10.05 0.60 -1.50
CA CYS A 196 8.98 1.22 -0.69
C CYS A 196 7.84 0.21 -0.39
N ASN A 197 7.67 -0.83 -1.21
CA ASN A 197 6.77 -1.95 -0.95
C ASN A 197 7.39 -2.97 0.03
N GLY A 198 8.54 -2.68 0.63
CA GLY A 198 9.23 -3.53 1.60
C GLY A 198 9.05 -3.08 3.05
N LEU A 199 9.10 -4.02 3.99
CA LEU A 199 9.21 -3.78 5.43
C LEU A 199 10.21 -4.74 6.08
N PRO A 200 11.18 -4.23 6.87
CA PRO A 200 12.03 -5.08 7.72
C PRO A 200 11.23 -5.60 8.93
N LEU A 201 10.81 -6.86 8.88
CA LEU A 201 10.02 -7.49 9.94
C LEU A 201 10.73 -8.71 10.52
N LEU A 202 10.61 -8.92 11.83
CA LEU A 202 10.95 -10.21 12.45
C LEU A 202 10.12 -11.30 11.77
N LYS A 203 10.70 -12.47 11.52
CA LYS A 203 10.02 -13.55 10.76
C LYS A 203 8.63 -13.90 11.30
N HIS A 204 8.44 -13.98 12.63
CA HIS A 204 7.11 -14.27 13.18
C HIS A 204 6.11 -13.11 12.98
N ILE A 205 6.59 -11.86 13.03
CA ILE A 205 5.76 -10.68 12.72
C ILE A 205 5.36 -10.72 11.25
N GLU A 206 6.28 -11.07 10.35
CA GLU A 206 6.01 -11.25 8.92
C GLU A 206 4.91 -12.27 8.66
N LEU A 207 4.97 -13.45 9.30
CA LEU A 207 3.93 -14.48 9.16
C LEU A 207 2.55 -13.95 9.60
N MET A 208 2.47 -13.33 10.77
CA MET A 208 1.23 -12.76 11.31
C MET A 208 0.67 -11.64 10.43
N TYR A 209 1.56 -10.81 9.90
CA TYR A 209 1.22 -9.74 8.96
C TYR A 209 0.70 -10.30 7.64
N GLN A 210 1.35 -11.34 7.10
CA GLN A 210 0.95 -11.93 5.83
C GLN A 210 -0.40 -12.62 5.88
N GLU A 211 -0.74 -13.22 7.01
CA GLU A 211 -2.02 -13.88 7.25
C GLU A 211 -3.16 -12.91 7.58
N GLY A 212 -2.87 -11.62 7.78
CA GLY A 212 -3.89 -10.63 8.17
C GLY A 212 -4.30 -10.70 9.64
N LYS A 213 -3.47 -11.35 10.48
CA LYS A 213 -3.65 -11.40 11.96
C LYS A 213 -3.06 -10.16 12.66
N LEU A 214 -2.24 -9.41 11.92
CA LEU A 214 -1.61 -8.17 12.34
C LEU A 214 -1.71 -7.17 11.17
N SER A 215 -1.87 -5.89 11.50
CA SER A 215 -1.80 -4.79 10.54
C SER A 215 -0.88 -3.68 11.04
N ILE A 216 -0.33 -2.91 10.11
CA ILE A 216 0.49 -1.73 10.37
C ILE A 216 -0.19 -0.59 9.63
N MET A 217 -0.60 0.44 10.35
CA MET A 217 -1.32 1.59 9.81
C MET A 217 -0.66 2.90 10.24
N PRO A 218 -0.84 4.01 9.53
CA PRO A 218 -0.40 5.32 10.00
C PRO A 218 -1.17 5.72 11.26
N SER A 219 -0.50 6.39 12.20
CA SER A 219 -1.14 6.86 13.44
C SER A 219 -2.03 8.08 13.23
N GLY A 220 -1.94 8.73 12.07
CA GLY A 220 -2.58 10.01 11.80
C GLY A 220 -1.92 11.20 12.51
N GLN A 221 -0.89 10.98 13.34
CA GLN A 221 -0.15 12.05 13.98
C GLN A 221 0.81 12.71 13.00
N PRO A 222 0.85 14.05 12.94
CA PRO A 222 1.85 14.74 12.14
C PRO A 222 3.24 14.47 12.71
N THR A 223 4.16 14.01 11.87
CA THR A 223 5.57 13.83 12.22
C THR A 223 6.42 14.96 11.65
N ASP A 224 7.50 15.30 12.36
CA ASP A 224 8.46 16.29 11.89
C ASP A 224 9.10 15.88 10.55
N ALA A 225 9.03 16.82 9.61
CA ALA A 225 9.69 16.99 8.31
C ALA A 225 9.81 15.84 7.31
N ASN A 226 10.01 14.56 7.66
CA ASN A 226 10.28 13.49 6.66
C ASN A 226 9.89 12.06 7.06
N GLY A 227 9.42 11.82 8.28
CA GLY A 227 9.10 10.46 8.76
C GLY A 227 7.63 10.08 8.61
N VAL A 228 7.29 8.88 9.10
CA VAL A 228 5.91 8.47 9.35
C VAL A 228 5.84 7.75 10.70
N GLU A 229 4.80 8.05 11.48
CA GLU A 229 4.46 7.27 12.68
C GLU A 229 3.40 6.24 12.31
N LEU A 230 3.68 5.00 12.67
CA LEU A 230 2.86 3.83 12.36
C LEU A 230 2.40 3.17 13.66
N VAL A 231 1.22 2.59 13.66
CA VAL A 231 0.60 1.84 14.75
C VAL A 231 0.47 0.38 14.35
N VAL A 232 0.80 -0.52 15.27
CA VAL A 232 0.61 -1.96 15.09
C VAL A 232 -0.76 -2.35 15.66
N HIS A 233 -1.64 -2.91 14.84
CA HIS A 233 -2.89 -3.51 15.29
C HIS A 233 -2.78 -5.03 15.25
N VAL A 234 -3.12 -5.70 16.35
CA VAL A 234 -3.08 -7.14 16.48
C VAL A 234 -4.47 -7.63 16.80
N SER A 235 -4.91 -8.68 16.12
CA SER A 235 -6.16 -9.37 16.47
C SER A 235 -6.16 -9.79 17.95
N GLN A 236 -7.28 -9.53 18.63
CA GLN A 236 -7.44 -9.79 20.08
C GLN A 236 -7.21 -11.26 20.45
N ARG A 237 -7.55 -12.18 19.55
CA ARG A 237 -7.36 -13.62 19.74
C ARG A 237 -5.92 -13.99 20.07
N PHE A 238 -4.94 -13.26 19.54
CA PHE A 238 -3.52 -13.61 19.66
C PHE A 238 -2.81 -12.88 20.79
N HIS A 239 -3.47 -11.94 21.50
CA HIS A 239 -2.81 -11.07 22.49
C HIS A 239 -2.02 -11.82 23.56
N GLY A 240 -2.52 -12.98 24.01
CA GLY A 240 -1.85 -13.80 25.03
C GLY A 240 -0.71 -14.69 24.52
N GLU A 241 -0.54 -14.81 23.20
CA GLU A 241 0.51 -15.64 22.61
C GLU A 241 1.85 -14.89 22.57
N ALA A 242 2.95 -15.63 22.64
CA ALA A 242 4.29 -15.02 22.59
C ALA A 242 4.76 -14.77 21.16
N VAL A 243 5.53 -13.70 21.02
CA VAL A 243 6.34 -13.47 19.83
C VAL A 243 7.56 -14.39 19.90
N GLN A 244 7.91 -15.00 18.77
CA GLN A 244 8.96 -16.02 18.72
C GLN A 244 9.98 -15.72 17.62
N TYR A 245 11.20 -16.16 17.85
CA TYR A 245 12.24 -16.28 16.83
C TYR A 245 11.93 -17.50 15.96
N ILE A 246 11.69 -17.27 14.65
CA ILE A 246 11.41 -18.32 13.66
C ILE A 246 12.57 -18.42 12.68
N GLN A 247 12.94 -19.65 12.32
CA GLN A 247 14.01 -19.95 11.39
C GLN A 247 13.44 -20.09 9.98
N ASP A 248 13.89 -19.24 9.05
CA ASP A 248 13.58 -19.42 7.61
C ASP A 248 14.70 -20.22 6.94
N ARG A 249 15.99 -19.95 7.23
CA ARG A 249 17.18 -20.60 6.60
C ARG A 249 18.50 -20.61 7.42
N THR A 250 18.47 -20.40 8.73
CA THR A 250 19.69 -20.35 9.56
C THR A 250 20.21 -21.76 9.88
N PRO A 251 21.53 -22.03 9.93
CA PRO A 251 22.02 -23.32 10.41
C PRO A 251 21.58 -23.59 11.86
N PRO A 252 21.34 -24.86 12.26
CA PRO A 252 20.69 -25.25 13.53
C PRO A 252 21.35 -24.72 14.82
N ARG A 253 22.59 -24.21 14.73
CA ARG A 253 23.40 -23.81 15.89
C ARG A 253 23.05 -22.43 16.45
N GLN A 254 22.19 -21.66 15.80
CA GLN A 254 21.91 -20.29 16.19
C GLN A 254 20.62 -20.13 17.00
N ILE A 255 19.62 -21.02 16.95
CA ILE A 255 18.36 -20.78 17.68
C ILE A 255 18.58 -20.79 19.21
N PRO A 256 18.09 -19.79 19.97
CA PRO A 256 18.07 -19.84 21.42
C PRO A 256 17.23 -21.03 21.92
N LYS A 257 17.62 -21.68 23.02
CA LYS A 257 16.84 -22.78 23.63
C LYS A 257 15.40 -22.39 24.00
N ASP A 258 15.15 -21.09 24.21
CA ASP A 258 13.83 -20.48 24.39
C ASP A 258 13.52 -19.63 23.14
N PRO A 259 12.59 -20.06 22.27
CA PRO A 259 12.30 -19.34 21.04
C PRO A 259 11.57 -18.04 21.29
N ASP A 260 11.04 -17.78 22.50
CA ASP A 260 10.29 -16.58 22.77
C ASP A 260 11.20 -15.35 22.80
N VAL A 261 10.76 -14.29 22.13
CA VAL A 261 11.47 -13.01 22.14
C VAL A 261 11.43 -12.43 23.54
N LYS A 262 12.61 -12.10 24.09
CA LYS A 262 12.75 -11.38 25.36
C LYS A 262 13.20 -9.97 25.08
N VAL A 263 12.50 -9.00 25.66
CA VAL A 263 12.82 -7.58 25.54
C VAL A 263 13.18 -7.00 26.89
N TYR A 264 13.94 -5.91 26.90
CA TYR A 264 14.22 -5.12 28.09
C TYR A 264 13.27 -3.93 28.12
N ILE A 265 12.60 -3.75 29.26
CA ILE A 265 11.79 -2.56 29.58
C ILE A 265 12.43 -1.95 30.82
N GLY A 266 13.26 -0.92 30.62
CA GLY A 266 14.22 -0.46 31.63
C GLY A 266 15.19 -1.59 32.00
N ASN A 267 15.28 -1.90 33.30
CA ASN A 267 16.19 -2.93 33.82
C ASN A 267 15.56 -4.32 33.97
N ARG A 268 14.36 -4.55 33.42
CA ARG A 268 13.64 -5.82 33.55
C ARG A 268 13.54 -6.53 32.21
N ARG A 269 13.84 -7.83 32.21
CA ARG A 269 13.55 -8.73 31.08
C ARG A 269 12.08 -9.09 31.08
N HIS A 270 11.43 -8.93 29.94
CA HIS A 270 10.03 -9.20 29.70
C HIS A 270 9.88 -10.18 28.53
N ARG A 271 8.96 -11.14 28.66
CA ARG A 271 8.61 -12.06 27.57
C ARG A 271 7.62 -11.34 26.66
N LEU A 272 7.99 -11.10 25.41
CA LEU A 272 7.17 -10.34 24.48
C LEU A 272 5.94 -11.14 24.04
N THR A 273 4.76 -10.57 24.20
CA THR A 273 3.48 -11.10 23.70
C THR A 273 2.95 -10.25 22.56
N TRP A 274 1.99 -10.75 21.80
CA TRP A 274 1.36 -9.94 20.75
C TRP A 274 0.51 -8.80 21.31
N GLY A 275 -0.05 -8.98 22.52
CA GLY A 275 -0.77 -7.92 23.22
C GLY A 275 0.13 -6.73 23.56
N ASP A 276 1.42 -6.98 23.85
CA ASP A 276 2.40 -5.92 24.10
C ASP A 276 2.65 -5.03 22.86
N LEU A 277 2.39 -5.55 21.65
CA LEU A 277 2.55 -4.83 20.38
C LEU A 277 1.28 -4.11 19.94
N HIS A 278 0.11 -4.49 20.43
CA HIS A 278 -1.16 -3.90 20.00
C HIS A 278 -1.26 -2.42 20.40
N GLU A 279 -1.65 -1.58 19.45
CA GLU A 279 -1.77 -0.12 19.56
C GLU A 279 -0.45 0.57 19.93
N LYS A 280 0.68 -0.13 19.79
CA LYS A 280 2.00 0.49 19.94
C LYS A 280 2.39 1.22 18.67
N THR A 281 2.95 2.41 18.86
CA THR A 281 3.46 3.22 17.77
C THR A 281 4.95 3.02 17.57
N PHE A 282 5.40 3.18 16.33
CA PHE A 282 6.81 3.24 15.99
C PHE A 282 7.02 4.21 14.83
N ARG A 283 8.19 4.86 14.80
CA ARG A 283 8.54 5.83 13.77
C ARG A 283 9.48 5.21 12.74
N MET A 284 9.20 5.46 11.47
CA MET A 284 10.12 5.22 10.36
C MET A 284 10.59 6.55 9.78
N SER A 285 11.91 6.69 9.58
CA SER A 285 12.51 7.90 8.98
C SER A 285 12.27 7.98 7.47
N THR A 286 12.29 6.82 6.79
CA THR A 286 11.86 6.68 5.40
C THR A 286 10.50 6.00 5.40
N PRO A 287 9.44 6.61 4.83
CA PRO A 287 8.12 6.01 4.80
C PRO A 287 8.05 4.85 3.78
N PRO A 288 7.39 3.73 4.11
CA PRO A 288 6.98 2.75 3.11
C PRO A 288 5.87 3.31 2.21
N SER A 289 5.51 2.57 1.17
CA SER A 289 4.37 2.88 0.31
C SER A 289 3.06 2.86 1.12
N MET A 290 2.48 4.05 1.29
CA MET A 290 1.21 4.23 2.01
C MET A 290 0.04 3.56 1.29
N ARG A 291 0.09 3.50 -0.05
CA ARG A 291 -0.88 2.74 -0.84
C ARG A 291 -0.79 1.24 -0.56
N SER A 292 0.44 0.70 -0.48
CA SER A 292 0.65 -0.70 -0.14
C SER A 292 0.14 -0.99 1.27
N LEU A 293 0.49 -0.13 2.24
CA LEU A 293 0.03 -0.27 3.63
C LEU A 293 -1.49 -0.23 3.73
N TYR A 294 -2.16 0.70 3.04
CA TYR A 294 -3.62 0.77 3.00
C TYR A 294 -4.24 -0.55 2.52
N GLN A 295 -3.73 -1.10 1.41
CA GLN A 295 -4.23 -2.37 0.88
C GLN A 295 -4.06 -3.52 1.86
N LYS A 296 -2.90 -3.57 2.51
CA LYS A 296 -2.61 -4.61 3.51
C LYS A 296 -3.46 -4.45 4.76
N ALA A 297 -3.69 -3.22 5.19
CA ALA A 297 -4.58 -2.86 6.29
C ALA A 297 -6.02 -3.24 6.00
N LYS A 298 -6.49 -2.99 4.78
CA LYS A 298 -7.83 -3.35 4.34
C LYS A 298 -8.01 -4.87 4.34
N MET A 299 -7.04 -5.60 3.80
CA MET A 299 -7.04 -7.07 3.84
C MET A 299 -7.14 -7.58 5.28
N ALA A 300 -6.31 -7.08 6.20
CA ALA A 300 -6.35 -7.49 7.61
C ALA A 300 -7.68 -7.11 8.28
N GLY A 301 -8.18 -5.91 8.02
CA GLY A 301 -9.49 -5.40 8.49
C GLY A 301 -10.65 -6.32 8.08
N GLU A 302 -10.69 -6.76 6.82
CA GLU A 302 -11.70 -7.70 6.31
C GLU A 302 -11.58 -9.10 6.94
N GLN A 303 -10.40 -9.51 7.38
CA GLN A 303 -10.19 -10.77 8.12
C GLN A 303 -10.52 -10.64 9.62
N THR A 304 -10.70 -9.44 10.15
CA THR A 304 -10.88 -9.18 11.59
C THR A 304 -12.02 -9.99 12.21
N HIS A 305 -13.13 -10.17 11.50
CA HIS A 305 -14.25 -10.97 11.97
C HIS A 305 -13.88 -12.46 12.17
N LYS A 306 -12.95 -13.00 11.36
CA LYS A 306 -12.47 -14.39 11.50
C LYS A 306 -11.45 -14.56 12.62
N HIS A 307 -10.82 -13.48 13.02
CA HIS A 307 -9.75 -13.47 14.03
C HIS A 307 -10.17 -12.82 15.35
N GLY A 308 -11.47 -12.60 15.58
CA GLY A 308 -11.97 -12.18 16.90
C GLY A 308 -11.79 -10.71 17.24
N GLY A 309 -11.74 -9.81 16.24
CA GLY A 309 -11.71 -8.37 16.51
C GLY A 309 -10.31 -7.77 16.68
N GLY A 310 -10.26 -6.43 16.85
CA GLY A 310 -9.05 -5.69 17.25
C GLY A 310 -8.27 -5.00 16.13
N ILE A 311 -8.55 -5.29 14.85
CA ILE A 311 -7.93 -4.57 13.74
C ILE A 311 -9.00 -3.67 13.09
N PRO A 312 -8.81 -2.34 13.06
CA PRO A 312 -9.77 -1.44 12.44
C PRO A 312 -9.79 -1.66 10.92
N ASN A 313 -10.94 -1.44 10.29
CA ASN A 313 -10.98 -1.29 8.84
C ASN A 313 -10.43 0.11 8.49
N PRO A 314 -9.43 0.23 7.60
CA PRO A 314 -8.90 1.53 7.25
C PRO A 314 -9.92 2.33 6.45
N THR A 315 -10.17 3.56 6.86
CA THR A 315 -10.84 4.59 6.05
C THR A 315 -9.76 5.35 5.29
N LEU A 316 -9.98 5.56 3.98
CA LEU A 316 -9.03 6.31 3.13
C LEU A 316 -8.76 7.72 3.67
N GLU A 317 -9.83 8.38 4.12
CA GLU A 317 -9.83 9.79 4.50
C GLU A 317 -9.13 10.08 5.85
N GLU A 318 -9.12 9.14 6.81
CA GLU A 318 -8.57 9.41 8.14
C GLU A 318 -7.11 8.98 8.28
N ASN A 319 -6.70 7.91 7.60
CA ASN A 319 -5.41 7.27 7.89
C ASN A 319 -4.36 7.41 6.79
N PHE A 320 -4.75 7.65 5.52
CA PHE A 320 -3.80 7.53 4.40
C PHE A 320 -3.77 8.73 3.44
N VAL A 321 -4.84 9.51 3.31
CA VAL A 321 -4.90 10.68 2.39
C VAL A 321 -3.88 11.78 2.73
N ASN A 322 -3.50 11.95 3.99
CA ASN A 322 -2.48 12.94 4.38
C ASN A 322 -1.05 12.57 3.92
N PHE A 323 -0.86 11.38 3.33
CA PHE A 323 0.44 10.84 2.96
C PHE A 323 0.49 10.29 1.52
N LEU A 324 -0.52 10.58 0.70
CA LEU A 324 -0.59 10.24 -0.73
C LEU A 324 -0.34 11.46 -1.62
#